data_AF-A0AAV2Z6W2-F1
#
_entry.id   AF-A0AAV2Z6W2-F1
#
_cell.length_a   1.000
_cell.length_b   1.000
_cell.length_c   1.000
_cell.angle_alpha   90.00
_cell.angle_beta   90.00
_cell.angle_gamma   90.00
#
_symmetry.space_group_name_H-M   'P 1'
#
loop_
_entity.id
_entity.type
_entity.pdbx_description
1 polymer ?
#
loop_
_entity_poly.entity_id
_entity_poly.type
_entity_poly.pdbx_seq_one_letter_code
_entity_poly.pdbx_strand_id
1 'polypeptide(L)' 'MSLVHENFPHLSTVEWDALKRLAVAVGDTLVTSLLCECGPDEHRAAAIEFLGREVAQVR' A
#
# COMPACT_ATOMS: atom_id res chain seq x y z
N MET A 1 13.17 3.21 9.40
CA MET A 1 13.31 3.75 8.03
C MET A 1 11.92 4.26 7.65
N SER A 2 11.78 5.51 7.24
CA SER A 2 10.46 6.04 6.85
C SER A 2 10.27 5.83 5.35
N LEU A 3 9.19 5.16 4.96
CA LEU A 3 8.83 4.97 3.55
C LEU A 3 8.38 6.31 2.96
N VAL A 4 9.00 6.72 1.85
CA VAL A 4 8.65 7.96 1.13
C VAL A 4 8.14 7.63 -0.26
N HIS A 5 7.08 8.33 -0.67
CA HIS A 5 6.39 8.08 -1.94
C HIS A 5 7.31 8.22 -3.16
N GLU A 6 8.30 9.13 -3.07
CA GLU A 6 9.27 9.40 -4.14
C GLU A 6 10.09 8.16 -4.55
N ASN A 7 10.26 7.18 -3.64
CA ASN A 7 10.93 5.92 -3.94
C ASN A 7 10.06 4.92 -4.72
N PHE A 8 8.75 5.19 -4.83
CA PHE A 8 7.77 4.35 -5.50
C PHE A 8 6.96 5.17 -6.51
N PRO A 9 7.61 5.75 -7.55
CA PRO A 9 6.97 6.66 -8.49
C PRO A 9 5.90 5.99 -9.37
N HIS A 10 5.85 4.65 -9.39
CA HIS A 10 4.82 3.88 -10.08
C HIS A 10 3.48 3.87 -9.33
N LEU A 11 3.48 4.18 -8.03
CA LEU A 11 2.27 4.31 -7.24
C LEU A 11 1.71 5.72 -7.40
N SER A 12 0.41 5.83 -7.64
CA SER A 12 -0.31 7.09 -7.50
C SER A 12 -0.38 7.51 -6.02
N THR A 13 -0.66 8.79 -5.76
CA THR A 13 -0.87 9.28 -4.39
C THR A 13 -1.98 8.51 -3.66
N VAL A 14 -3.02 8.09 -4.38
CA VAL A 14 -4.14 7.32 -3.82
C VAL A 14 -3.70 5.92 -3.41
N GLU A 15 -2.95 5.22 -4.26
CA GLU A 15 -2.39 3.90 -3.93
C GLU A 15 -1.39 3.99 -2.78
N TRP A 16 -0.56 5.03 -2.75
CA TRP A 16 0.39 5.27 -1.66
C TRP A 16 -0.32 5.51 -0.32
N ASP A 17 -1.38 6.33 -0.32
CA ASP A 17 -2.18 6.56 0.88
C ASP A 17 -2.90 5.29 1.35
N ALA A 18 -3.35 4.45 0.42
CA ALA A 18 -3.93 3.15 0.74
C ALA A 18 -2.92 2.24 1.44
N LEU A 19 -1.67 2.17 0.96
CA LEU A 19 -0.63 1.36 1.59
C LEU A 19 -0.26 1.88 2.99
N LYS A 20 -0.25 3.20 3.20
CA LYS A 20 -0.06 3.77 4.56
C LYS A 20 -1.20 3.38 5.51
N ARG A 21 -2.46 3.38 5.04
CA ARG A 21 -3.60 2.92 5.84
C ARG A 21 -3.55 1.41 6.08
N LEU A 22 -3.15 0.64 5.08
CA LEU A 22 -2.89 -0.79 5.21
C LEU A 22 -1.83 -1.05 6.29
N ALA A 23 -0.73 -0.29 6.31
CA ALA A 23 0.31 -0.39 7.32
C ALA A 23 -0.22 -0.15 8.75
N VAL A 24 -1.15 0.80 8.93
CA VAL A 24 -1.85 0.99 10.21
C VAL A 24 -2.73 -0.21 10.57
N ALA A 25 -3.36 -0.86 9.59
CA ALA A 25 -4.27 -1.98 9.81
C ALA A 25 -3.56 -3.33 10.08
N VAL A 26 -2.47 -3.62 9.37
CA VAL A 26 -1.76 -4.92 9.44
C VAL A 26 -0.34 -4.83 10.01
N GLY A 27 0.20 -3.61 10.17
CA GLY A 27 1.52 -3.34 10.69
C GLY A 27 2.53 -2.91 9.62
N ASP A 28 3.35 -1.91 9.96
CA ASP A 28 4.39 -1.33 9.10
C ASP A 28 5.40 -2.35 8.59
N THR A 29 5.75 -3.35 9.40
CA THR A 29 6.72 -4.38 9.02
C THR A 29 6.25 -5.18 7.81
N LEU A 30 4.96 -5.56 7.76
CA LEU A 30 4.42 -6.34 6.64
C LEU A 30 4.39 -5.52 5.35
N VAL A 31 3.97 -4.25 5.42
CA VAL A 31 3.95 -3.37 4.25
C VAL A 31 5.36 -3.03 3.79
N THR A 32 6.31 -2.88 4.71
CA THR A 32 7.73 -2.66 4.37
C THR A 32 8.32 -3.89 3.67
N SER A 33 8.07 -5.10 4.17
CA SER A 33 8.49 -6.34 3.49
C SER A 33 7.87 -6.45 2.10
N LEU A 34 6.57 -6.18 1.96
CA LEU A 34 5.90 -6.14 0.65
C LEU A 34 6.60 -5.16 -0.31
N LEU A 35 6.92 -3.95 0.15
CA LEU A 35 7.55 -2.92 -0.68
C LEU A 35 9.03 -3.21 -1.01
N CYS A 36 9.71 -4.02 -0.20
CA CYS A 36 11.11 -4.40 -0.41
C CYS A 36 11.27 -5.68 -1.24
N GLU A 37 10.36 -6.63 -1.08
CA GLU A 37 10.48 -7.97 -1.66
C GLU A 37 9.65 -8.15 -2.94
N CYS A 38 8.62 -7.33 -3.14
CA CYS A 38 7.74 -7.45 -4.29
C CYS A 38 8.04 -6.40 -5.38
N GLY A 39 7.42 -6.60 -6.55
CA GLY A 39 7.56 -5.72 -7.70
C GLY A 39 6.48 -4.63 -7.76
N PRO A 40 6.60 -3.72 -8.73
CA PRO A 40 5.65 -2.62 -8.92
C PRO A 40 4.18 -3.05 -9.06
N ASP A 41 3.93 -4.18 -9.71
CA ASP A 41 2.57 -4.67 -9.96
C ASP A 41 1.95 -5.25 -8.70
N GLU A 42 2.71 -5.98 -7.88
CA GLU A 42 2.25 -6.44 -6.56
C GLU A 42 1.96 -5.27 -5.61
N HIS A 43 2.77 -4.21 -5.64
CA HIS A 43 2.52 -3.02 -4.81
C HIS A 43 1.18 -2.38 -5.14
N ARG A 44 0.89 -2.23 -6.45
CA ARG A 44 -0.40 -1.70 -6.92
C ARG A 44 -1.55 -2.65 -6.57
N ALA A 45 -1.36 -3.95 -6.78
CA ALA A 45 -2.39 -4.95 -6.47
C ALA A 45 -2.79 -4.89 -4.99
N ALA A 46 -1.82 -4.82 -4.08
CA ALA A 46 -2.08 -4.70 -2.64
C ALA A 46 -2.83 -3.40 -2.28
N ALA A 47 -2.43 -2.28 -2.88
CA ALA A 47 -3.11 -0.99 -2.68
C ALA A 47 -4.56 -1.01 -3.17
N ILE A 48 -4.79 -1.52 -4.39
CA ILE A 48 -6.12 -1.59 -5.02
C ILE A 48 -7.02 -2.58 -4.28
N GLU A 49 -6.49 -3.73 -3.87
CA GLU A 49 -7.24 -4.72 -3.09
C GLU A 49 -7.68 -4.13 -1.75
N PHE A 50 -6.77 -3.43 -1.06
CA PHE A 50 -7.10 -2.77 0.18
C PHE A 50 -8.17 -1.69 0.00
N LEU A 51 -8.04 -0.82 -1.01
CA LEU A 51 -9.07 0.18 -1.35
C LEU A 51 -10.42 -0.46 -1.65
N GLY A 52 -10.45 -1.55 -2.41
CA GLY A 52 -11.69 -2.29 -2.72
C GLY A 52 -12.36 -2.83 -1.46
N ARG A 53 -11.57 -3.34 -0.51
CA ARG A 53 -12.06 -3.80 0.80
C ARG A 53 -12.55 -2.64 1.67
N GLU A 54 -11.87 -1.49 1.68
CA GLU A 54 -12.32 -0.29 2.40
C GLU A 54 -13.69 0.17 1.87
N VAL A 55 -13.86 0.26 0.55
CA VAL A 55 -15.12 0.66 -0.08
C VAL A 55 -16.25 -0.32 0.24
N ALA A 56 -15.98 -1.63 0.25
CA ALA A 56 -16.97 -2.64 0.58
C ALA A 56 -17.41 -2.59 2.07
N GLN A 57 -16.54 -2.15 2.98
CA GLN A 57 -16.85 -2.06 4.42
C GLN A 57 -17.57 -0.77 4.81
N VAL A 58 -17.45 0.28 4.00
CA VAL A 58 -18.11 1.58 4.24
C VAL A 58 -19.57 1.60 3.74
N ARG A 59 -20.05 0.51 3.13
CA ARG A 59 -21.40 0.37 2.58
C ARG A 59 -22.36 -0.33 3.55
#